data_AF-A0A9E4HUN3-F1
#
_entry.id   AF-A0A9E4HUN3-F1
#
_cell.length_a   1.000
_cell.length_b   1.000
_cell.length_c   1.000
_cell.angle_alpha   90.00
_cell.angle_beta   90.00
_cell.angle_gamma   90.00
#
_symmetry.space_group_name_H-M   'P 1'
#
loop_
_entity.id
_entity.type
_entity.pdbx_description
1 polymer ?
#
loop_
_entity_poly.entity_id
_entity_poly.type
_entity_poly.pdbx_seq_one_letter_code
_entity_poly.pdbx_strand_id
1 'polypeptide(L)'
;DFMIAVHDRIHDPKLAKKDDPARHVAAAITGGAKLICFDEMEVRDIADAMIVARVMEGFFDDGGVMVSTSNRHPDGLYENGLHRERFLPFIDLLKKTMIIHDMDSDTDWRQRVLSGLPSWYTPNDAMSRQSLLAAFDQLSGGVEVAPVTVTVKGRDITFDHAAGSIAAVSFDEICARPLAARDYIALADRYAGLLVHDIPRLDDTMRNEARRFMWLVDAFYDRQRFLVCSAAVKIPDLYQGNSWKVEFPRTVSRLTEMTNI
;
A
#
# COMPACT_ATOMS: atom_id res chain seq x y z
N ASP A 1 -15.22 3.89 0.66
CA ASP A 1 -15.06 2.43 0.82
C ASP A 1 -16.26 1.77 0.17
N PHE A 2 -16.01 0.89 -0.81
CA PHE A 2 -17.06 0.22 -1.58
C PHE A 2 -17.97 -0.59 -0.66
N MET A 3 -17.41 -1.31 0.31
CA MET A 3 -18.19 -2.19 1.19
C MET A 3 -19.12 -1.41 2.13
N ILE A 4 -18.67 -0.25 2.63
CA ILE A 4 -19.54 0.64 3.43
C ILE A 4 -20.72 1.11 2.57
N ALA A 5 -20.46 1.56 1.35
CA ALA A 5 -21.51 2.01 0.44
C ALA A 5 -22.49 0.87 0.08
N VAL A 6 -22.00 -0.36 -0.05
CA VAL A 6 -22.84 -1.53 -0.33
C VAL A 6 -23.72 -1.88 0.87
N HIS A 7 -23.14 -1.95 2.07
CA HIS A 7 -23.85 -2.25 3.31
C HIS A 7 -24.95 -1.23 3.59
N ASP A 8 -24.67 0.06 3.44
CA ASP A 8 -25.66 1.12 3.63
C ASP A 8 -26.84 0.98 2.66
N ARG A 9 -26.59 0.46 1.46
CA ARG A 9 -27.61 0.34 0.40
C ARG A 9 -28.41 -0.96 0.47
N ILE A 10 -27.80 -2.08 0.84
CA ILE A 10 -28.49 -3.37 0.99
C ILE A 10 -29.55 -3.33 2.09
N HIS A 11 -29.32 -2.54 3.14
CA HIS A 11 -30.26 -2.38 4.25
C HIS A 11 -31.33 -1.31 3.98
N ASP A 12 -31.37 -0.67 2.81
CA ASP A 12 -32.41 0.31 2.46
C ASP A 12 -33.78 -0.40 2.35
N PRO A 13 -34.75 -0.09 3.24
CA PRO A 13 -36.05 -0.74 3.25
C PRO A 13 -36.86 -0.54 1.97
N LYS A 14 -36.52 0.47 1.16
CA LYS A 14 -37.15 0.74 -0.15
C LYS A 14 -36.65 -0.23 -1.24
N LEU A 15 -35.45 -0.77 -1.10
CA LEU A 15 -34.84 -1.72 -2.03
C LEU A 15 -35.27 -3.17 -1.73
N ALA A 16 -35.47 -3.51 -0.46
CA ALA A 16 -35.93 -4.83 -0.01
C ALA A 16 -37.34 -5.23 -0.53
N LYS A 17 -38.13 -4.27 -1.03
CA LYS A 17 -39.50 -4.49 -1.56
C LYS A 17 -39.57 -4.68 -3.07
N LYS A 18 -38.44 -4.65 -3.78
CA LYS A 18 -38.38 -4.82 -5.25
C LYS A 18 -38.14 -6.28 -5.62
N ASP A 19 -38.63 -6.69 -6.79
CA ASP A 19 -38.53 -8.08 -7.28
C ASP A 19 -37.09 -8.57 -7.47
N ASP A 20 -36.13 -7.63 -7.62
CA ASP A 20 -34.71 -7.94 -7.70
C ASP A 20 -33.86 -6.90 -6.92
N PRO A 21 -33.68 -7.11 -5.60
CA PRO A 21 -32.91 -6.19 -4.76
C PRO A 21 -31.44 -6.13 -5.17
N ALA A 22 -30.88 -7.23 -5.69
CA ALA A 22 -29.48 -7.33 -6.09
C ALA A 22 -29.15 -6.36 -7.21
N ARG A 23 -29.95 -6.39 -8.28
CA ARG A 23 -29.78 -5.53 -9.44
C ARG A 23 -29.98 -4.06 -9.11
N HIS A 24 -30.93 -3.75 -8.23
CA HIS A 24 -31.13 -2.37 -7.80
C HIS A 24 -30.01 -1.85 -6.91
N VAL A 25 -29.45 -2.71 -6.06
CA VAL A 25 -28.28 -2.40 -5.25
C VAL A 25 -27.06 -2.21 -6.16
N ALA A 26 -26.84 -3.09 -7.14
CA ALA A 26 -25.82 -2.94 -8.17
C ALA A 26 -25.94 -1.61 -8.90
N ALA A 27 -27.10 -1.31 -9.50
CA ALA A 27 -27.34 -0.05 -10.18
C ALA A 27 -27.16 1.18 -9.27
N ALA A 28 -27.55 1.08 -8.00
CA ALA A 28 -27.43 2.17 -7.04
C ALA A 28 -25.99 2.41 -6.58
N ILE A 29 -25.17 1.35 -6.48
CA ILE A 29 -23.77 1.43 -6.06
C ILE A 29 -22.89 1.83 -7.23
N THR A 30 -23.14 1.27 -8.41
CA THR A 30 -22.39 1.60 -9.63
C THR A 30 -22.72 3.01 -10.09
N GLY A 31 -23.90 3.55 -9.74
CA GLY A 31 -24.34 4.87 -10.17
C GLY A 31 -24.44 4.98 -11.70
N GLY A 32 -24.66 3.86 -12.40
CA GLY A 32 -24.62 3.79 -13.85
C GLY A 32 -23.20 3.70 -14.45
N ALA A 33 -22.17 3.51 -13.63
CA ALA A 33 -20.83 3.19 -14.12
C ALA A 33 -20.88 1.92 -14.98
N LYS A 34 -20.09 1.91 -16.06
CA LYS A 34 -19.90 0.73 -16.92
C LYS A 34 -18.59 0.00 -16.64
N LEU A 35 -17.71 0.60 -15.84
CA LEU A 35 -16.43 0.06 -15.44
C LEU A 35 -16.29 0.20 -13.93
N ILE A 36 -15.98 -0.90 -13.25
CA ILE A 36 -15.55 -0.91 -11.85
C ILE A 36 -14.14 -1.46 -11.79
N CYS A 37 -13.25 -0.74 -11.09
CA CYS A 37 -11.90 -1.18 -10.81
C CYS A 37 -11.78 -1.49 -9.32
N PHE A 38 -11.44 -2.73 -8.98
CA PHE A 38 -11.03 -3.11 -7.63
C PHE A 38 -9.52 -3.22 -7.59
N ASP A 39 -8.90 -2.45 -6.70
CA ASP A 39 -7.52 -2.67 -6.34
C ASP A 39 -7.45 -3.63 -5.15
N GLU A 40 -6.60 -4.64 -5.25
CA GLU A 40 -6.36 -5.69 -4.24
C GLU A 40 -7.63 -6.34 -3.69
N MET A 41 -8.42 -6.99 -4.56
CA MET A 41 -9.61 -7.73 -4.14
C MET A 41 -9.23 -8.83 -3.14
N GLU A 42 -9.71 -8.67 -1.91
CA GLU A 42 -9.56 -9.62 -0.82
C GLU A 42 -10.91 -9.84 -0.14
N VAL A 43 -11.22 -11.09 0.19
CA VAL A 43 -12.46 -11.46 0.90
C VAL A 43 -12.09 -12.09 2.23
N ARG A 44 -12.55 -11.49 3.34
CA ARG A 44 -12.24 -11.92 4.71
C ARG A 44 -13.44 -12.41 5.50
N ASP A 45 -14.65 -12.01 5.12
CA ASP A 45 -15.90 -12.37 5.81
C ASP A 45 -16.94 -12.90 4.81
N ILE A 46 -17.73 -13.89 5.24
CA ILE A 46 -18.73 -14.55 4.37
C ILE A 46 -19.92 -13.64 4.05
N ALA A 47 -20.35 -12.77 4.97
CA ALA A 47 -21.47 -11.88 4.71
C ALA A 47 -21.08 -10.85 3.64
N ASP A 48 -19.89 -10.26 3.77
CA ASP A 48 -19.30 -9.38 2.77
C ASP A 48 -19.17 -10.08 1.41
N ALA A 49 -18.69 -11.32 1.41
CA ALA A 49 -18.52 -12.15 0.21
C ALA A 49 -19.84 -12.35 -0.54
N MET A 50 -20.90 -12.72 0.19
CA MET A 50 -22.24 -12.93 -0.37
C MET A 50 -22.85 -11.65 -0.93
N ILE A 51 -22.59 -10.53 -0.26
CA ILE A 51 -23.03 -9.20 -0.68
C ILE A 51 -22.34 -8.80 -1.99
N VAL A 52 -21.01 -8.87 -2.05
CA VAL A 52 -20.22 -8.56 -3.25
C VAL A 52 -20.66 -9.41 -4.42
N ALA A 53 -20.83 -10.72 -4.19
CA ALA A 53 -21.26 -11.66 -5.23
C ALA A 53 -22.55 -11.21 -5.92
N ARG A 54 -23.53 -10.82 -5.11
CA ARG A 54 -24.87 -10.45 -5.58
C ARG A 54 -24.88 -9.10 -6.31
N VAL A 55 -24.05 -8.16 -5.88
CA VAL A 55 -23.87 -6.87 -6.56
C VAL A 55 -23.17 -7.05 -7.90
N MET A 56 -22.12 -7.88 -7.94
CA MET A 56 -21.35 -8.13 -9.16
C MET A 56 -22.14 -8.92 -10.20
N GLU A 57 -22.96 -9.88 -9.77
CA GLU A 57 -23.88 -10.61 -10.67
C GLU A 57 -24.81 -9.65 -11.42
N GLY A 58 -25.50 -8.77 -10.70
CA GLY A 58 -26.35 -7.76 -11.32
C GLY A 58 -25.58 -6.76 -12.20
N PHE A 59 -24.34 -6.43 -11.83
CA PHE A 59 -23.49 -5.54 -12.61
C PHE A 59 -23.05 -6.17 -13.94
N PHE A 60 -22.68 -7.46 -13.94
CA PHE A 60 -22.34 -8.19 -15.15
C PHE A 60 -23.56 -8.40 -16.06
N ASP A 61 -24.73 -8.68 -15.50
CA ASP A 61 -25.98 -8.82 -16.26
C ASP A 61 -26.39 -7.53 -16.99
N ASP A 62 -26.06 -6.37 -16.41
CA ASP A 62 -26.27 -5.06 -17.04
C ASP A 62 -25.14 -4.67 -18.03
N GLY A 63 -24.20 -5.59 -18.31
CA GLY A 63 -23.09 -5.38 -19.25
C GLY A 63 -21.93 -4.58 -18.69
N GLY A 64 -21.83 -4.48 -17.36
CA GLY A 64 -20.71 -3.86 -16.67
C GLY A 64 -19.41 -4.64 -16.83
N VAL A 65 -18.29 -3.91 -16.89
CA VAL A 65 -16.94 -4.47 -16.95
C VAL A 65 -16.25 -4.30 -15.60
N MET A 66 -15.66 -5.37 -15.08
CA MET A 66 -14.85 -5.33 -13.87
C MET A 66 -13.38 -5.52 -14.24
N VAL A 67 -12.52 -4.66 -13.70
CA VAL A 67 -11.06 -4.85 -13.66
C VAL A 67 -10.68 -5.04 -12.20
N SER A 68 -9.88 -6.07 -11.90
CA SER A 68 -9.45 -6.32 -10.53
C SER A 68 -8.00 -6.76 -10.48
N THR A 69 -7.25 -6.26 -9.51
CA THR A 69 -5.99 -6.86 -9.07
C THR A 69 -6.27 -7.74 -7.84
N SER A 70 -5.49 -8.81 -7.65
CA SER A 70 -5.60 -9.71 -6.50
C SER A 70 -4.28 -10.43 -6.30
N ASN A 71 -3.88 -10.64 -5.05
CA ASN A 71 -2.72 -11.46 -4.69
C ASN A 71 -3.03 -12.97 -4.72
N ARG A 72 -4.27 -13.35 -5.05
CA ARG A 72 -4.72 -14.74 -5.16
C ARG A 72 -5.46 -14.94 -6.46
N HIS A 73 -5.19 -16.07 -7.13
CA HIS A 73 -6.06 -16.57 -8.19
C HIS A 73 -7.51 -16.64 -7.67
N PRO A 74 -8.56 -16.46 -8.51
CA PRO A 74 -9.95 -16.53 -8.06
C PRO A 74 -10.28 -17.78 -7.23
N ASP A 75 -9.69 -18.93 -7.58
CA ASP A 75 -9.85 -20.18 -6.81
C ASP A 75 -9.32 -20.07 -5.36
N GLY A 76 -8.38 -19.18 -5.07
CA GLY A 76 -7.84 -18.91 -3.73
C GLY A 76 -8.59 -17.82 -2.95
N LEU A 77 -9.58 -17.14 -3.54
CA LEU A 77 -10.34 -16.10 -2.84
C LEU A 77 -11.19 -16.71 -1.72
N TYR A 78 -11.09 -16.20 -0.49
CA TYR A 78 -11.77 -16.73 0.71
C TYR A 78 -11.42 -18.19 1.05
N GLU A 79 -10.19 -18.61 0.74
CA GLU A 79 -9.71 -19.97 1.04
C GLU A 79 -9.79 -20.25 2.55
N ASN A 80 -10.27 -21.45 2.91
CA ASN A 80 -10.52 -21.86 4.30
C ASN A 80 -11.53 -20.99 5.08
N GLY A 81 -12.24 -20.08 4.41
CA GLY A 81 -13.30 -19.28 5.02
C GLY A 81 -14.48 -20.12 5.49
N LEU A 82 -15.14 -19.65 6.55
CA LEU A 82 -16.35 -20.30 7.08
C LEU A 82 -17.46 -20.25 6.03
N HIS A 83 -18.12 -21.38 5.77
CA HIS A 83 -19.16 -21.49 4.73
C HIS A 83 -18.71 -21.14 3.30
N ARG A 84 -17.42 -21.35 2.98
CA ARG A 84 -16.83 -21.11 1.66
C ARG A 84 -17.63 -21.74 0.51
N GLU A 85 -18.31 -22.86 0.73
CA GLU A 85 -19.17 -23.51 -0.26
C GLU A 85 -20.23 -22.56 -0.85
N ARG A 86 -20.68 -21.57 -0.07
CA ARG A 86 -21.64 -20.54 -0.52
C ARG A 86 -21.01 -19.48 -1.41
N PHE A 87 -19.68 -19.35 -1.37
CA PHE A 87 -18.93 -18.39 -2.17
C PHE A 87 -18.41 -18.98 -3.48
N LEU A 88 -18.30 -20.31 -3.59
CA LEU A 88 -17.89 -21.00 -4.81
C LEU A 88 -18.68 -20.57 -6.07
N PRO A 89 -20.01 -20.37 -6.04
CA PRO A 89 -20.74 -19.92 -7.23
C PRO A 89 -20.26 -18.56 -7.77
N PHE A 90 -19.82 -17.68 -6.88
CA PHE A 90 -19.27 -16.38 -7.28
C PHE A 90 -17.86 -16.53 -7.86
N ILE A 91 -17.02 -17.41 -7.31
CA ILE A 91 -15.73 -17.75 -7.91
C ILE A 91 -15.94 -18.28 -9.34
N ASP A 92 -16.92 -19.16 -9.54
CA ASP A 92 -17.27 -19.67 -10.87
C ASP A 92 -17.74 -18.56 -11.80
N LEU A 93 -18.55 -17.61 -11.30
CA LEU A 93 -18.99 -16.44 -12.07
C LEU A 93 -17.80 -15.57 -12.51
N LEU A 94 -16.86 -15.29 -11.61
CA LEU A 94 -15.64 -14.53 -11.92
C LEU A 94 -14.84 -15.23 -13.01
N LYS A 95 -14.59 -16.54 -12.87
CA LYS A 95 -13.84 -17.34 -13.85
C LYS A 95 -14.52 -17.43 -15.20
N LYS A 96 -15.85 -17.41 -15.23
CA LYS A 96 -16.65 -17.44 -16.47
C LYS A 96 -16.68 -16.09 -17.18
N THR A 97 -16.69 -15.00 -16.42
CA THR A 97 -16.97 -13.65 -16.94
C THR A 97 -15.71 -12.82 -17.16
N MET A 98 -14.67 -13.05 -16.38
CA MET A 98 -13.43 -12.30 -16.42
C MET A 98 -12.33 -13.05 -17.19
N ILE A 99 -11.45 -12.27 -17.83
CA ILE A 99 -10.20 -12.79 -18.37
C ILE A 99 -9.17 -12.76 -17.23
N ILE A 100 -8.69 -13.93 -16.83
CA ILE A 100 -7.71 -14.06 -15.76
C ILE A 100 -6.32 -13.93 -16.38
N HIS A 101 -5.58 -12.92 -15.92
CA HIS A 101 -4.17 -12.76 -16.23
C HIS A 101 -3.37 -13.14 -15.00
N ASP A 102 -2.78 -14.34 -15.01
CA ASP A 102 -1.79 -14.70 -14.02
C ASP A 102 -0.53 -13.87 -14.27
N MET A 103 -0.24 -12.96 -13.35
CA MET A 103 1.07 -12.33 -13.30
C MET A 103 2.02 -13.34 -12.65
N ASP A 104 2.54 -14.28 -13.44
CA ASP A 104 3.64 -15.16 -13.01
C ASP A 104 4.82 -14.28 -12.59
N SER A 105 4.92 -14.01 -11.29
CA SER A 105 6.14 -13.46 -10.70
C SER A 105 7.04 -14.62 -10.28
N ASP A 106 7.43 -15.46 -11.24
CA ASP A 106 8.52 -16.45 -11.06
C ASP A 106 9.85 -15.75 -10.69
N THR A 107 9.88 -14.43 -10.77
CA THR A 107 10.78 -13.62 -9.99
C THR A 107 10.01 -12.42 -9.51
N ASP A 108 9.99 -12.18 -8.20
CA ASP A 108 9.61 -10.89 -7.66
C ASP A 108 10.59 -9.87 -8.26
N TRP A 109 10.16 -9.23 -9.36
CA TRP A 109 11.00 -8.34 -10.14
C TRP A 109 11.53 -7.21 -9.24
N ARG A 110 10.75 -6.84 -8.20
CA ARG A 110 11.17 -5.89 -7.18
C ARG A 110 12.32 -6.44 -6.35
N GLN A 111 12.26 -7.68 -5.86
CA GLN A 111 13.41 -8.28 -5.15
C GLN A 111 14.65 -8.39 -6.05
N ARG A 112 14.49 -8.71 -7.33
CA ARG A 112 15.62 -8.76 -8.27
C ARG A 112 16.21 -7.38 -8.55
N VAL A 113 15.38 -6.34 -8.65
CA VAL A 113 15.85 -4.95 -8.80
C VAL A 113 16.48 -4.45 -7.50
N LEU A 114 15.87 -4.73 -6.34
CA LEU A 114 16.37 -4.35 -5.02
C LEU A 114 17.71 -4.99 -4.69
N SER A 115 17.91 -6.28 -4.99
CA SER A 115 19.19 -6.97 -4.75
C SER A 115 20.36 -6.42 -5.60
N GLY A 116 20.05 -5.71 -6.70
CA GLY A 116 21.03 -5.02 -7.54
C GLY A 116 21.30 -3.56 -7.12
N LEU A 117 20.55 -3.01 -6.15
CA LEU A 117 20.60 -1.60 -5.79
C LEU A 117 21.07 -1.40 -4.34
N PRO A 118 21.98 -0.44 -4.07
CA PRO A 118 22.25 -0.01 -2.72
C PRO A 118 20.98 0.50 -2.04
N SER A 119 20.69 0.02 -0.83
CA SER A 119 19.58 0.52 -0.01
C SER A 119 19.95 1.73 0.87
N TRP A 120 21.24 2.07 0.93
CA TRP A 120 21.75 3.20 1.71
C TRP A 120 22.85 3.95 0.97
N TYR A 121 22.57 5.20 0.61
CA TYR A 121 23.49 6.11 -0.06
C TYR A 121 24.06 7.12 0.95
N THR A 122 25.37 7.36 0.90
CA THR A 122 26.04 8.31 1.78
C THR A 122 27.33 8.83 1.12
N PRO A 123 27.70 10.10 1.32
CA PRO A 123 27.02 11.15 2.10
C PRO A 123 25.84 11.80 1.37
N ASN A 124 25.08 12.68 2.05
CA ASN A 124 24.05 13.52 1.43
C ASN A 124 24.68 14.56 0.49
N ASP A 125 25.05 14.12 -0.70
CA ASP A 125 25.55 14.96 -1.78
C ASP A 125 24.70 14.77 -3.05
N ALA A 126 25.01 15.58 -4.07
CA ALA A 126 24.29 15.54 -5.34
C ALA A 126 24.40 14.16 -6.03
N MET A 127 25.50 13.44 -5.84
CA MET A 127 25.71 12.13 -6.43
C MET A 127 24.80 11.08 -5.78
N SER A 128 24.75 11.03 -4.44
CA SER A 128 23.85 10.14 -3.70
C SER A 128 22.37 10.43 -4.01
N ARG A 129 22.01 11.72 -4.14
CA ARG A 129 20.66 12.10 -4.58
C ARG A 129 20.36 11.58 -5.98
N GLN A 130 21.29 11.73 -6.92
CA GLN A 130 21.14 11.23 -8.28
C GLN A 130 21.02 9.70 -8.30
N SER A 131 21.84 8.98 -7.53
CA SER A 131 21.76 7.52 -7.43
C SER A 131 20.44 7.06 -6.82
N LEU A 132 19.92 7.75 -5.81
CA LEU A 132 18.61 7.45 -5.23
C LEU A 132 17.47 7.68 -6.23
N LEU A 133 17.51 8.76 -7.02
CA LEU A 133 16.54 9.00 -8.08
C LEU A 133 16.65 7.97 -9.22
N ALA A 134 17.87 7.52 -9.55
CA ALA A 134 18.05 6.43 -10.52
C ALA A 134 17.49 5.09 -9.99
N ALA A 135 17.65 4.82 -8.69
CA ALA A 135 17.02 3.68 -8.03
C ALA A 135 15.49 3.80 -8.07
N PHE A 136 14.94 5.01 -7.85
CA PHE A 136 13.49 5.26 -7.98
C PHE A 136 12.99 4.91 -9.38
N ASP A 137 13.67 5.38 -10.42
CA ASP A 137 13.29 5.16 -11.82
C ASP A 137 13.26 3.66 -12.15
N GLN A 138 14.29 2.91 -11.76
CA GLN A 138 14.33 1.46 -11.94
C GLN A 138 13.21 0.73 -11.19
N LEU A 139 12.94 1.15 -9.94
CA LEU A 139 11.88 0.57 -9.11
C LEU A 139 10.48 0.99 -9.57
N SER A 140 10.34 2.10 -10.30
CA SER A 140 9.05 2.55 -10.84
C SER A 140 8.55 1.65 -11.98
N GLY A 141 9.46 0.93 -12.66
CA GLY A 141 9.12 0.00 -13.72
C GLY A 141 8.38 0.64 -14.91
N GLY A 142 8.56 1.95 -15.13
CA GLY A 142 7.89 2.70 -16.19
C GLY A 142 6.46 3.15 -15.85
N VAL A 143 6.01 2.95 -14.60
CA VAL A 143 4.77 3.56 -14.11
C VAL A 143 4.91 5.08 -14.10
N GLU A 144 3.83 5.78 -14.46
CA GLU A 144 3.80 7.24 -14.46
C GLU A 144 4.18 7.80 -13.08
N VAL A 145 5.14 8.73 -13.08
CA VAL A 145 5.65 9.37 -11.87
C VAL A 145 4.95 10.72 -11.71
N ALA A 146 4.26 10.89 -10.59
CA ALA A 146 3.58 12.14 -10.27
C ALA A 146 3.74 12.51 -8.80
N PRO A 147 3.71 13.81 -8.45
CA PRO A 147 3.61 14.22 -7.07
C PRO A 147 2.24 13.81 -6.50
N VAL A 148 2.23 13.28 -5.29
CA VAL A 148 1.01 12.82 -4.61
C VAL A 148 0.96 13.37 -3.20
N THR A 149 -0.22 13.81 -2.76
CA THR A 149 -0.46 14.14 -1.35
C THR A 149 -1.36 13.08 -0.73
N VAL A 150 -0.89 12.46 0.36
CA VAL A 150 -1.64 11.47 1.13
C VAL A 150 -2.14 12.12 2.41
N THR A 151 -3.46 12.13 2.61
CA THR A 151 -4.08 12.63 3.83
C THR A 151 -4.34 11.49 4.81
N VAL A 152 -3.68 11.50 5.96
CA VAL A 152 -3.93 10.55 7.05
C VAL A 152 -4.51 11.29 8.25
N LYS A 153 -5.79 11.00 8.57
CA LYS A 153 -6.50 11.61 9.71
C LYS A 153 -6.36 13.15 9.78
N GLY A 154 -6.42 13.80 8.63
CA GLY A 154 -6.34 15.27 8.50
C GLY A 154 -4.92 15.84 8.47
N ARG A 155 -3.88 14.99 8.40
CA ARG A 155 -2.50 15.41 8.13
C ARG A 155 -2.12 15.03 6.71
N ASP A 156 -1.77 16.03 5.92
CA ASP A 156 -1.30 15.84 4.55
C ASP A 156 0.19 15.53 4.55
N ILE A 157 0.64 14.60 3.70
CA ILE A 157 2.04 14.26 3.48
C ILE A 157 2.27 14.27 1.97
N THR A 158 3.19 15.11 1.51
CA THR A 158 3.47 15.29 0.09
C THR A 158 4.67 14.44 -0.31
N PHE A 159 4.52 13.68 -1.38
CA PHE A 159 5.58 12.89 -2.00
C PHE A 159 5.95 13.56 -3.31
N ASP A 160 7.24 13.90 -3.47
CA ASP A 160 7.73 14.59 -4.67
C ASP A 160 7.56 13.71 -5.91
N HIS A 161 7.73 12.40 -5.74
CA HIS A 161 7.60 11.40 -6.78
C HIS A 161 6.87 10.19 -6.20
N ALA A 162 5.75 9.80 -6.79
CA ALA A 162 5.06 8.55 -6.49
C ALA A 162 4.77 7.81 -7.80
N ALA A 163 4.97 6.50 -7.79
CA ALA A 163 4.74 5.62 -8.92
C ALA A 163 4.25 4.27 -8.43
N GLY A 164 3.00 3.93 -8.73
CA GLY A 164 2.38 2.69 -8.25
C GLY A 164 2.47 2.56 -6.72
N SER A 165 3.14 1.52 -6.25
CA SER A 165 3.32 1.22 -4.82
C SER A 165 4.63 1.73 -4.20
N ILE A 166 5.35 2.63 -4.87
CA ILE A 166 6.54 3.28 -4.30
C ILE A 166 6.40 4.81 -4.31
N ALA A 167 7.10 5.46 -3.39
CA ALA A 167 7.18 6.92 -3.35
C ALA A 167 8.54 7.40 -2.82
N ALA A 168 8.95 8.59 -3.25
CA ALA A 168 10.11 9.32 -2.76
C ALA A 168 9.67 10.57 -1.98
N VAL A 169 10.33 10.82 -0.85
CA VAL A 169 10.02 11.93 0.05
C VAL A 169 11.28 12.43 0.76
N SER A 170 11.30 13.71 1.09
CA SER A 170 12.37 14.29 1.91
C SER A 170 12.23 13.88 3.37
N PHE A 171 13.37 13.82 4.08
CA PHE A 171 13.38 13.60 5.52
C PHE A 171 12.54 14.65 6.26
N ASP A 172 12.61 15.92 5.87
CA ASP A 172 11.89 16.99 6.54
C ASP A 172 10.37 16.81 6.42
N GLU A 173 9.89 16.46 5.23
CA GLU A 173 8.47 16.24 4.98
C GLU A 173 7.92 15.08 5.81
N ILE A 174 8.69 13.99 5.95
CA ILE A 174 8.24 12.77 6.63
C ILE A 174 8.58 12.75 8.13
N CYS A 175 9.53 13.54 8.61
CA CYS A 175 10.03 13.50 9.99
C CYS A 175 10.09 14.87 10.71
N ALA A 176 10.15 16.01 10.03
CA ALA A 176 10.05 17.33 10.69
C ALA A 176 8.60 17.79 10.91
N ARG A 177 7.66 17.24 10.13
CA ARG A 177 6.22 17.50 10.31
C ARG A 177 5.64 16.78 11.54
N PRO A 178 4.56 17.30 12.17
CA PRO A 178 3.96 16.73 13.37
C PRO A 178 3.11 15.48 13.08
N LEU A 179 3.73 14.47 12.50
CA LEU A 179 3.14 13.16 12.25
C LEU A 179 3.20 12.28 13.50
N ALA A 180 2.27 11.33 13.58
CA ALA A 180 2.14 10.35 14.64
C ALA A 180 2.44 8.94 14.11
N ALA A 181 2.71 7.99 15.01
CA ALA A 181 2.99 6.59 14.68
C ALA A 181 1.98 5.96 13.68
N ARG A 182 0.69 6.31 13.81
CA ARG A 182 -0.37 5.81 12.93
C ARG A 182 -0.26 6.27 11.48
N ASP A 183 0.37 7.41 11.25
CA ASP A 183 0.57 7.92 9.89
C ASP A 183 1.58 7.05 9.14
N TYR A 184 2.69 6.69 9.80
CA TYR A 184 3.69 5.78 9.25
C TYR A 184 3.13 4.38 8.99
N ILE A 185 2.26 3.89 9.87
CA ILE A 185 1.50 2.65 9.66
C ILE A 185 0.67 2.73 8.38
N ALA A 186 -0.12 3.79 8.20
CA ALA A 186 -0.94 3.96 7.00
C ALA A 186 -0.10 4.08 5.72
N LEU A 187 1.07 4.71 5.80
CA LEU A 187 2.00 4.78 4.67
C LEU A 187 2.61 3.42 4.33
N ALA A 188 2.98 2.62 5.32
CA ALA A 188 3.52 1.29 5.10
C ALA A 188 2.44 0.27 4.65
N ASP A 189 1.16 0.52 4.96
CA ASP A 189 0.03 -0.20 4.37
C ASP A 189 -0.13 0.18 2.87
N ARG A 190 0.04 1.45 2.53
CA ARG A 190 -0.14 1.99 1.16
C ARG A 190 1.02 1.71 0.21
N TYR A 191 2.26 1.79 0.68
CA TYR A 191 3.46 1.69 -0.15
C TYR A 191 4.22 0.40 0.15
N ALA A 192 4.61 -0.30 -0.91
CA ALA A 192 5.50 -1.46 -0.86
C ALA A 192 6.93 -1.05 -0.46
N GLY A 193 7.34 0.18 -0.75
CA GLY A 193 8.58 0.75 -0.28
C GLY A 193 8.66 2.26 -0.43
N LEU A 194 9.56 2.87 0.32
CA LEU A 194 9.73 4.32 0.37
C LEU A 194 11.20 4.68 0.14
N LEU A 195 11.42 5.70 -0.67
CA LEU A 195 12.73 6.32 -0.82
C LEU A 195 12.78 7.59 0.01
N VAL A 196 13.67 7.63 1.01
CA VAL A 196 13.80 8.79 1.91
C VAL A 196 15.13 9.48 1.63
N HIS A 197 15.08 10.74 1.24
CA HIS A 197 16.28 11.48 0.91
C HIS A 197 16.61 12.58 1.91
N ASP A 198 17.88 12.97 1.92
CA ASP A 198 18.45 14.02 2.75
C ASP A 198 18.35 13.76 4.26
N ILE A 199 18.49 12.50 4.70
CA ILE A 199 18.45 12.16 6.13
C ILE A 199 19.69 12.74 6.83
N PRO A 200 19.54 13.69 7.78
CA PRO A 200 20.67 14.28 8.47
C PRO A 200 21.27 13.30 9.49
N ARG A 201 22.44 13.65 10.04
CA ARG A 201 22.91 13.03 11.28
C ARG A 201 21.96 13.49 12.41
N LEU A 202 21.32 12.55 13.09
CA LEU A 202 20.35 12.83 14.14
C LEU A 202 21.03 12.99 15.50
N ASP A 203 20.53 13.90 16.32
CA ASP A 203 21.02 14.12 17.69
C ASP A 203 19.87 14.57 18.62
N ASP A 204 20.21 15.07 19.81
CA ASP A 204 19.23 15.54 20.79
C ASP A 204 18.50 16.83 20.37
N THR A 205 19.05 17.62 19.45
CA THR A 205 18.38 18.81 18.91
C THR A 205 17.21 18.42 17.99
N MET A 206 17.33 17.27 17.31
CA MET A 206 16.33 16.67 16.44
C MET A 206 15.57 15.54 17.13
N ARG A 207 15.30 15.67 18.44
CA ARG A 207 14.71 14.59 19.24
C ARG A 207 13.36 14.10 18.69
N ASN A 208 12.51 15.00 18.20
CA ASN A 208 11.18 14.63 17.71
C ASN A 208 11.27 13.94 16.35
N GLU A 209 12.15 14.43 15.49
CA GLU A 209 12.46 13.92 14.16
C GLU A 209 13.08 12.53 14.26
N ALA A 210 14.02 12.33 15.18
CA ALA A 210 14.60 11.02 15.46
C ALA A 210 13.54 10.02 15.91
N ARG A 211 12.63 10.42 16.80
CA ARG A 211 11.51 9.56 17.23
C ARG A 211 10.58 9.19 16.07
N ARG A 212 10.27 10.17 15.22
CA ARG A 212 9.43 9.98 14.03
C ARG A 212 10.09 9.07 13.00
N PHE A 213 11.40 9.20 12.82
CA PHE A 213 12.17 8.30 11.98
C PHE A 213 12.18 6.87 12.53
N MET A 214 12.32 6.69 13.85
CA MET A 214 12.16 5.36 14.47
C MET A 214 10.78 4.76 14.17
N TRP A 215 9.70 5.54 14.26
CA TRP A 215 8.35 5.08 13.91
C TRP A 215 8.19 4.71 12.44
N LEU A 216 8.81 5.49 11.54
CA LEU A 216 8.84 5.18 10.11
C LEU A 216 9.52 3.83 9.86
N VAL A 217 10.73 3.64 10.38
CA VAL A 217 11.48 2.39 10.24
C VAL A 217 10.70 1.23 10.82
N ASP A 218 10.11 1.40 12.01
CA ASP A 218 9.31 0.37 12.65
C ASP A 218 8.12 -0.05 11.79
N ALA A 219 7.35 0.92 11.29
CA ALA A 219 6.16 0.64 10.50
C ALA A 219 6.47 -0.11 9.20
N PHE A 220 7.55 0.28 8.50
CA PHE A 220 7.98 -0.36 7.26
C PHE A 220 8.59 -1.74 7.52
N TYR A 221 9.44 -1.87 8.54
CA TYR A 221 10.03 -3.15 8.92
C TYR A 221 8.97 -4.18 9.32
N ASP A 222 8.04 -3.82 10.21
CA ASP A 222 7.03 -4.76 10.74
C ASP A 222 6.05 -5.22 9.63
N ARG A 223 5.95 -4.50 8.51
CA ARG A 223 5.14 -4.83 7.33
C ARG A 223 5.93 -5.43 6.17
N GLN A 224 7.21 -5.74 6.38
CA GLN A 224 8.11 -6.26 5.35
C GLN A 224 8.16 -5.36 4.10
N ARG A 225 8.15 -4.04 4.31
CA ARG A 225 8.32 -3.03 3.25
C ARG A 225 9.78 -2.61 3.20
N PHE A 226 10.26 -2.25 2.01
CA PHE A 226 11.65 -1.83 1.85
C PHE A 226 11.82 -0.31 2.03
N LEU A 227 13.01 0.09 2.44
CA LEU A 227 13.44 1.49 2.48
C LEU A 227 14.73 1.65 1.69
N VAL A 228 14.80 2.70 0.88
CA VAL A 228 16.04 3.11 0.22
C VAL A 228 16.33 4.54 0.63
N CYS A 229 17.47 4.77 1.25
CA CYS A 229 17.73 6.03 1.93
C CYS A 229 18.99 6.72 1.40
N SER A 230 18.99 8.05 1.35
CA SER A 230 20.23 8.82 1.35
C SER A 230 20.39 9.53 2.69
N ALA A 231 21.57 9.40 3.28
CA ALA A 231 21.87 9.97 4.57
C ALA A 231 23.26 10.60 4.66
N ALA A 232 23.39 11.59 5.55
CA ALA A 232 24.65 12.30 5.81
C ALA A 232 25.75 11.36 6.34
N VAL A 233 25.36 10.20 6.88
CA VAL A 233 26.24 9.24 7.56
C VAL A 233 25.81 7.80 7.31
N LYS A 234 26.67 6.84 7.67
CA LYS A 234 26.32 5.42 7.66
C LYS A 234 25.32 5.07 8.77
N ILE A 235 24.58 3.98 8.59
CA ILE A 235 23.55 3.50 9.54
C ILE A 235 24.05 3.44 10.99
N PRO A 236 25.24 2.90 11.32
CA PRO A 236 25.70 2.82 12.72
C PRO A 236 25.96 4.19 13.36
N ASP A 237 26.25 5.21 12.56
CA ASP A 237 26.60 6.57 13.01
C ASP A 237 25.40 7.54 12.96
N LEU A 238 24.20 7.04 12.62
CA LEU A 238 23.03 7.84 12.30
C LEU A 238 22.51 8.70 13.45
N TYR A 239 22.69 8.24 14.69
CA TYR A 239 22.25 8.98 15.88
C TYR A 239 23.39 9.20 16.88
N GLN A 240 23.58 10.46 17.28
CA GLN A 240 24.58 10.90 18.25
C GLN A 240 23.94 11.75 19.37
N GLY A 241 22.85 11.25 19.95
CA GLY A 241 22.20 11.88 21.10
C GLY A 241 22.07 10.95 22.31
N ASN A 242 21.58 11.50 23.42
CA ASN A 242 21.31 10.77 24.65
C ASN A 242 19.83 10.41 24.83
N SER A 243 18.92 11.18 24.23
CA SER A 243 17.46 11.06 24.42
C SER A 243 16.89 9.72 23.98
N TRP A 244 17.45 9.13 22.92
CA TRP A 244 17.02 7.84 22.35
C TRP A 244 18.14 6.80 22.37
N LYS A 245 19.16 6.99 23.23
CA LYS A 245 20.35 6.13 23.25
C LYS A 245 20.04 4.66 23.53
N VAL A 246 18.93 4.37 24.21
CA VAL A 246 18.49 3.02 24.55
C VAL A 246 17.70 2.39 23.40
N GLU A 247 16.82 3.17 22.75
CA GLU A 247 15.87 2.67 21.77
C GLU A 247 16.40 2.70 20.33
N PHE A 248 17.22 3.70 19.98
CA PHE A 248 17.73 3.90 18.62
C PHE A 248 18.60 2.74 18.09
N PRO A 249 19.39 2.01 18.90
CA PRO A 249 20.10 0.82 18.44
C PRO A 249 19.20 -0.24 17.78
N ARG A 250 17.93 -0.35 18.20
CA ARG A 250 16.96 -1.24 17.53
C ARG A 250 16.64 -0.77 16.11
N THR A 251 16.52 0.54 15.91
CA THR A 251 16.32 1.15 14.58
C THR A 251 17.52 0.91 13.67
N VAL A 252 18.74 0.99 14.20
CA VAL A 252 19.98 0.65 13.48
C VAL A 252 19.96 -0.83 13.03
N SER A 253 19.59 -1.77 13.92
CA SER A 253 19.47 -3.19 13.57
C SER A 253 18.47 -3.42 12.45
N ARG A 254 17.25 -2.86 12.59
CA ARG A 254 16.18 -2.98 11.58
C ARG A 254 16.61 -2.45 10.23
N LEU A 255 17.21 -1.26 10.18
CA LEU A 255 17.75 -0.71 8.93
C LEU A 255 18.81 -1.61 8.32
N THR A 256 19.74 -2.13 9.12
CA THR A 256 20.80 -3.03 8.64
C THR A 256 20.22 -4.31 8.04
N GLU A 257 19.22 -4.90 8.69
CA GLU A 257 18.50 -6.07 8.17
C GLU A 257 17.76 -5.75 6.86
N MET A 258 17.09 -4.59 6.79
CA MET A 258 16.42 -4.11 5.57
C MET A 258 17.39 -3.83 4.42
N THR A 259 18.67 -3.57 4.70
CA THR A 259 19.69 -3.38 3.64
C THR A 259 20.28 -4.67 3.09
N ASN A 260 20.05 -5.82 3.75
CA ASN A 260 20.61 -7.11 3.36
C ASN A 260 19.62 -7.99 2.56
N ILE A 261 18.68 -7.36 1.84
CA ILE A 261 17.63 -8.02 1.04
C ILE A 261 18.17 -8.47 -0.31
#